data_AF-A0A2A4N3T9-F1
#
_entry.id   AF-A0A2A4N3T9-F1
#
_cell.length_a   1.000
_cell.length_b   1.000
_cell.length_c   1.000
_cell.angle_alpha   90.00
_cell.angle_beta   90.00
_cell.angle_gamma   90.00
#
_symmetry.space_group_name_H-M   'P 1'
#
loop_
_entity.id
_entity.type
_entity.pdbx_description
1 polymer ?
#
loop_
_entity_poly.entity_id
_entity_poly.type
_entity_poly.pdbx_seq_one_letter_code
_entity_poly.pdbx_strand_id
1 'polypeptide(L)'
;MITMNPGTPMAKEVPATITTFPRKFIVKMSELKLDEPVDFTYPDEGAHSDNMIVRLGVQAGGGLGPDADIVAFNYACTHQGGSLYDSYKGDTKSLGACPLHLSTYDLTRHGILISGQAYQSLPQILLELDGDDIYATGIFGLIYGRKDNLHG
;
A
#
# COMPACT_ATOMS: atom_id res chain seq x y z
N MET A 1 34.98 13.95 33.89
CA MET A 1 34.82 12.57 33.37
C MET A 1 33.75 12.67 32.29
N ILE A 2 34.11 12.51 31.01
CA ILE A 2 33.17 12.65 29.88
C ILE A 2 32.52 11.29 29.68
N THR A 3 31.22 11.20 29.94
CA THR A 3 30.42 10.00 29.69
C THR A 3 30.19 9.90 28.19
N MET A 4 30.84 8.96 27.51
CA MET A 4 30.55 8.65 26.11
C MET A 4 29.33 7.72 26.05
N ASN A 5 28.31 8.09 25.27
CA ASN A 5 27.18 7.19 24.99
C ASN A 5 27.69 5.93 24.25
N PRO A 6 27.17 4.73 24.57
CA PRO A 6 27.50 3.52 23.83
C PRO A 6 27.10 3.68 22.35
N GLY A 7 28.05 3.49 21.42
CA GLY A 7 27.79 3.43 19.97
C GLY A 7 28.49 4.50 19.10
N THR A 8 29.08 5.54 19.69
CA THR A 8 29.76 6.59 18.92
C THR A 8 31.20 6.31 18.44
N PRO A 9 32.04 5.45 19.05
CA PRO A 9 33.45 5.38 18.67
C PRO A 9 33.73 4.64 17.34
N MET A 10 32.72 4.02 16.71
CA MET A 10 32.88 3.24 15.47
C MET A 10 31.70 3.36 14.49
N ALA A 11 30.91 4.44 14.54
CA ALA A 11 29.83 4.65 13.58
C ALA A 11 30.43 4.82 12.17
N LYS A 12 30.36 3.77 11.34
CA LYS A 12 30.68 3.86 9.92
C LYS A 12 29.62 4.70 9.23
N GLU A 13 30.04 5.59 8.34
CA GLU A 13 29.14 6.22 7.38
C GLU A 13 28.47 5.12 6.55
N VAL A 14 27.17 4.95 6.73
CA VAL A 14 26.35 4.05 5.90
C VAL A 14 25.78 4.92 4.78
N PRO A 15 26.18 4.72 3.51
CA PRO A 15 25.62 5.48 2.41
C PRO A 15 24.11 5.23 2.33
N ALA A 16 23.34 6.30 2.11
CA ALA A 16 21.91 6.19 1.87
C ALA A 16 21.68 5.45 0.54
N THR A 17 20.89 4.37 0.59
CA THR A 17 20.43 3.67 -0.61
C THR A 17 19.09 4.25 -1.03
N ILE A 18 19.01 4.79 -2.26
CA ILE A 18 17.76 5.24 -2.85
C ILE A 18 17.24 4.13 -3.76
N THR A 19 16.03 3.67 -3.49
CA THR A 19 15.33 2.69 -4.31
C THR A 19 14.38 3.40 -5.26
N THR A 20 14.51 3.16 -6.57
CA THR A 20 13.60 3.68 -7.59
C THR A 20 12.58 2.64 -7.98
N PHE A 21 11.30 2.98 -7.88
CA PHE A 21 10.21 2.11 -8.33
C PHE A 21 9.85 2.38 -9.81
N PRO A 22 9.35 1.37 -10.54
CA PRO A 22 8.87 1.59 -11.90
C PRO A 22 7.64 2.50 -11.91
N ARG A 23 7.53 3.40 -12.89
CA ARG A 23 6.28 4.11 -13.19
C ARG A 23 5.43 3.23 -14.10
N LYS A 24 4.34 2.68 -13.58
CA LYS A 24 3.46 1.75 -14.32
C LYS A 24 2.08 2.38 -14.49
N PHE A 25 1.61 2.48 -15.75
CA PHE A 25 0.23 2.88 -16.03
C PHE A 25 -0.73 1.84 -15.46
N ILE A 26 -1.78 2.31 -14.78
CA ILE A 26 -2.79 1.45 -14.14
C ILE A 26 -4.13 1.55 -14.85
N VAL A 27 -4.73 2.75 -14.84
CA VAL A 27 -6.10 3.00 -15.31
C VAL A 27 -6.30 4.48 -15.56
N LYS A 28 -7.35 4.86 -16.28
CA LYS A 28 -7.76 6.26 -16.37
C LYS A 28 -8.63 6.66 -15.19
N MET A 29 -8.45 7.89 -14.70
CA MET A 29 -9.27 8.46 -13.64
C MET A 29 -10.75 8.50 -14.05
N SER A 30 -11.04 8.86 -15.32
CA SER A 30 -12.40 8.86 -15.87
C SER A 30 -13.09 7.49 -15.93
N GLU A 31 -12.33 6.39 -15.86
CA GLU A 31 -12.85 5.02 -15.87
C GLU A 31 -13.19 4.51 -14.47
N LEU A 32 -12.71 5.18 -13.40
CA LEU A 32 -12.95 4.78 -12.02
C LEU A 32 -14.38 5.10 -11.57
N LYS A 33 -15.12 4.04 -11.27
CA LYS A 33 -16.44 4.14 -10.65
C LYS A 33 -16.33 4.12 -9.12
N LEU A 34 -17.33 4.72 -8.49
CA LEU A 34 -17.41 4.76 -7.03
C LEU A 34 -17.53 3.33 -6.49
N ASP A 35 -16.66 2.98 -5.54
CA ASP A 35 -16.69 1.68 -4.85
C ASP A 35 -16.57 0.44 -5.74
N GLU A 36 -16.06 0.58 -6.97
CA GLU A 36 -15.73 -0.53 -7.86
C GLU A 36 -14.20 -0.61 -7.99
N PRO A 37 -13.53 -1.51 -7.24
CA PRO A 37 -12.09 -1.69 -7.35
C PRO A 37 -11.67 -2.20 -8.73
N VAL A 38 -10.52 -1.74 -9.20
CA VAL A 38 -9.85 -2.25 -10.39
C VAL A 38 -8.54 -2.90 -9.96
N ASP A 39 -8.31 -4.13 -10.40
CA ASP A 39 -7.12 -4.90 -10.03
C ASP A 39 -5.94 -4.60 -10.96
N PHE A 40 -4.73 -4.62 -10.38
CA PHE A 40 -3.49 -4.50 -11.14
C PHE A 40 -2.31 -5.09 -10.38
N THR A 41 -1.26 -5.44 -11.12
CA THR A 41 -0.01 -5.96 -10.57
C THR A 41 1.05 -4.86 -10.43
N TYR A 42 1.74 -4.76 -9.30
CA TYR A 42 2.84 -3.81 -9.05
C TYR A 42 3.66 -4.23 -7.81
N PRO A 43 5.00 -4.03 -7.78
CA PRO A 43 5.84 -3.35 -8.77
C PRO A 43 6.42 -4.28 -9.85
N ASP A 44 6.25 -5.58 -9.68
CA ASP A 44 6.75 -6.67 -10.53
C ASP A 44 5.70 -7.79 -10.63
N GLU A 45 6.01 -8.89 -11.29
CA GLU A 45 5.10 -10.06 -11.43
C GLU A 45 5.39 -11.17 -10.38
N GLY A 46 6.08 -10.84 -9.30
CA GLY A 46 6.47 -11.76 -8.22
C GLY A 46 5.35 -12.03 -7.21
N ALA A 47 5.69 -12.76 -6.14
CA ALA A 47 4.70 -13.18 -5.15
C ALA A 47 4.07 -11.99 -4.40
N HIS A 48 2.74 -11.96 -4.28
CA HIS A 48 2.00 -10.89 -3.59
C HIS A 48 2.08 -9.51 -4.26
N SER A 49 2.29 -9.44 -5.58
CA SER A 49 2.22 -8.18 -6.34
C SER A 49 0.81 -7.75 -6.74
N ASP A 50 -0.23 -8.47 -6.33
CA ASP A 50 -1.62 -8.11 -6.66
C ASP A 50 -2.11 -6.95 -5.78
N ASN A 51 -2.70 -5.95 -6.42
CA ASN A 51 -3.20 -4.74 -5.78
C ASN A 51 -4.58 -4.36 -6.36
N MET A 52 -5.26 -3.46 -5.67
CA MET A 52 -6.42 -2.76 -6.19
C MET A 52 -6.24 -1.26 -6.16
N ILE A 53 -6.89 -0.57 -7.10
CA ILE A 53 -7.18 0.86 -7.05
C ILE A 53 -8.69 1.05 -6.93
N VAL A 54 -9.14 1.96 -6.08
CA VAL A 54 -10.56 2.22 -5.87
C VAL A 54 -10.81 3.70 -5.61
N ARG A 55 -11.92 4.21 -6.16
CA ARG A 55 -12.46 5.53 -5.81
C ARG A 55 -13.44 5.37 -4.64
N LEU A 56 -13.08 5.88 -3.48
CA LEU A 56 -13.82 5.70 -2.23
C LEU A 56 -15.03 6.63 -2.10
N GLY A 57 -15.05 7.77 -2.80
CA GLY A 57 -16.07 8.81 -2.64
C GLY A 57 -15.97 9.60 -1.33
N VAL A 58 -14.91 9.39 -0.55
CA VAL A 58 -14.58 10.14 0.67
C VAL A 58 -13.09 10.41 0.70
N GLN A 59 -12.70 11.57 1.23
CA GLN A 59 -11.29 11.94 1.35
C GLN A 59 -10.52 10.89 2.15
N ALA A 60 -9.36 10.49 1.63
CA ALA A 60 -8.53 9.45 2.19
C ALA A 60 -7.05 9.86 2.28
N GLY A 61 -6.34 9.28 3.24
CA GLY A 61 -4.89 9.42 3.36
C GLY A 61 -4.19 8.86 2.12
N GLY A 62 -3.39 9.69 1.45
CA GLY A 62 -2.72 9.32 0.19
C GLY A 62 -3.66 9.23 -1.01
N GLY A 63 -4.88 9.77 -0.90
CA GLY A 63 -5.83 9.83 -2.00
C GLY A 63 -5.40 10.76 -3.13
N LEU A 64 -5.55 10.30 -4.37
CA LEU A 64 -5.29 11.03 -5.60
C LEU A 64 -6.56 11.76 -6.08
N GLY A 65 -6.37 12.80 -6.89
CA GLY A 65 -7.45 13.55 -7.52
C GLY A 65 -7.96 14.72 -6.69
N PRO A 66 -8.91 15.51 -7.23
CA PRO A 66 -9.40 16.73 -6.58
C PRO A 66 -10.13 16.47 -5.26
N ASP A 67 -10.81 15.33 -5.14
CA ASP A 67 -11.54 14.91 -3.93
C ASP A 67 -10.64 14.11 -2.97
N ALA A 68 -9.40 13.81 -3.38
CA ALA A 68 -8.45 12.99 -2.66
C ALA A 68 -9.05 11.67 -2.16
N ASP A 69 -9.81 10.98 -3.02
CA ASP A 69 -10.58 9.78 -2.68
C ASP A 69 -10.17 8.53 -3.47
N ILE A 70 -9.22 8.66 -4.41
CA ILE A 70 -8.70 7.53 -5.19
C ILE A 70 -7.47 6.97 -4.49
N VAL A 71 -7.54 5.73 -4.02
CA VAL A 71 -6.45 5.06 -3.30
C VAL A 71 -6.14 3.71 -3.92
N ALA A 72 -4.93 3.22 -3.71
CA ALA A 72 -4.54 1.88 -4.12
C ALA A 72 -3.80 1.12 -3.02
N PHE A 73 -4.09 -0.17 -2.87
CA PHE A 73 -3.57 -1.02 -1.79
C PHE A 73 -3.26 -2.44 -2.27
N ASN A 74 -2.27 -3.06 -1.65
CA ASN A 74 -1.89 -4.44 -1.89
C ASN A 74 -2.87 -5.43 -1.26
N TYR A 75 -3.10 -6.57 -1.91
CA TYR A 75 -4.04 -7.60 -1.42
C TYR A 75 -3.44 -8.56 -0.39
N ALA A 76 -2.14 -8.57 -0.15
CA ALA A 76 -1.56 -9.49 0.82
C ALA A 76 -1.69 -8.94 2.25
N CYS A 77 -2.44 -9.67 3.07
CA CYS A 77 -2.55 -9.37 4.50
C CYS A 77 -1.16 -9.39 5.15
N THR A 78 -0.80 -8.30 5.83
CA THR A 78 0.53 -8.11 6.45
C THR A 78 0.82 -9.05 7.61
N HIS A 79 -0.16 -9.81 8.09
CA HIS A 79 0.04 -10.83 9.12
C HIS A 79 0.78 -12.06 8.59
N GLN A 80 0.14 -12.83 7.71
CA GLN A 80 0.64 -14.12 7.21
C GLN A 80 0.35 -14.33 5.70
N GLY A 81 0.18 -13.24 4.95
CA GLY A 81 0.06 -13.30 3.48
C GLY A 81 -1.28 -13.80 2.96
N GLY A 82 -2.29 -13.94 3.83
CA GLY A 82 -3.63 -14.31 3.40
C GLY A 82 -4.16 -13.30 2.38
N SER A 83 -4.72 -13.80 1.28
CA SER A 83 -5.29 -12.95 0.23
C SER A 83 -6.51 -12.19 0.75
N LEU A 84 -6.55 -10.89 0.46
CA LEU A 84 -7.67 -9.99 0.68
C LEU A 84 -8.46 -9.72 -0.60
N TYR A 85 -8.18 -10.46 -1.68
CA TYR A 85 -8.92 -10.37 -2.94
C TYR A 85 -10.43 -10.56 -2.68
N ASP A 86 -11.28 -9.81 -3.41
CA ASP A 86 -12.74 -9.78 -3.25
C ASP A 86 -13.28 -9.38 -1.86
N SER A 87 -12.43 -8.87 -0.95
CA SER A 87 -12.85 -8.52 0.42
C SER A 87 -13.17 -7.03 0.62
N TYR A 88 -13.21 -6.22 -0.43
CA TYR A 88 -13.53 -4.79 -0.31
C TYR A 88 -14.96 -4.58 0.21
N LYS A 89 -15.13 -3.59 1.09
CA LYS A 89 -16.42 -3.17 1.67
C LYS A 89 -16.62 -1.68 1.44
N GLY A 90 -17.53 -1.33 0.54
CA GLY A 90 -17.83 0.05 0.17
C GLY A 90 -18.58 0.84 1.25
N ASP A 91 -19.31 0.19 2.16
CA ASP A 91 -20.01 0.85 3.26
C ASP A 91 -19.04 1.35 4.35
N THR A 92 -18.03 0.54 4.68
CA THR A 92 -17.02 0.87 5.71
C THR A 92 -15.70 1.37 5.13
N LYS A 93 -15.56 1.41 3.80
CA LYS A 93 -14.31 1.75 3.08
C LYS A 93 -13.12 0.92 3.58
N SER A 94 -13.36 -0.36 3.82
CA SER A 94 -12.37 -1.27 4.40
C SER A 94 -12.02 -2.42 3.48
N LEU A 95 -10.85 -3.01 3.71
CA LEU A 95 -10.44 -4.26 3.07
C LEU A 95 -10.28 -5.35 4.13
N GLY A 96 -10.85 -6.53 3.85
CA GLY A 96 -11.00 -7.63 4.79
C GLY A 96 -12.46 -7.87 5.21
N ALA A 97 -12.74 -8.63 6.24
CA ALA A 97 -11.79 -9.32 7.11
C ALA A 97 -11.01 -10.42 6.37
N CYS A 98 -9.70 -10.50 6.61
CA CYS A 98 -8.84 -11.55 6.07
C CYS A 98 -9.39 -12.93 6.44
N PRO A 99 -9.54 -13.87 5.48
CA PRO A 99 -10.16 -15.17 5.75
C PRO A 99 -9.38 -16.05 6.72
N LEU A 100 -8.09 -15.76 6.95
CA LEU A 100 -7.26 -16.56 7.84
C LEU A 100 -7.48 -16.20 9.32
N HIS A 101 -7.39 -14.91 9.66
CA HIS A 101 -7.34 -14.44 11.06
C HIS A 101 -8.09 -13.11 11.28
N LEU A 102 -9.01 -12.77 10.37
CA LEU A 102 -9.96 -11.67 10.48
C LEU A 102 -9.36 -10.24 10.52
N SER A 103 -8.10 -10.06 10.11
CA SER A 103 -7.53 -8.72 9.96
C SER A 103 -8.31 -7.86 8.98
N THR A 104 -8.71 -6.66 9.39
CA THR A 104 -9.48 -5.70 8.59
C THR A 104 -8.80 -4.34 8.61
N TYR A 105 -8.71 -3.67 7.47
CA TYR A 105 -7.94 -2.44 7.28
C TYR A 105 -8.84 -1.29 6.81
N ASP A 106 -8.63 -0.09 7.34
CA ASP A 106 -9.33 1.14 6.96
C ASP A 106 -8.59 1.85 5.81
N LEU A 107 -9.20 1.87 4.63
CA LEU A 107 -8.58 2.44 3.43
C LEU A 107 -8.61 3.96 3.40
N THR A 108 -9.46 4.60 4.21
CA THR A 108 -9.50 6.06 4.33
C THR A 108 -8.32 6.60 5.16
N ARG A 109 -7.63 5.73 5.92
CA ARG A 109 -6.57 6.10 6.87
C ARG A 109 -5.29 5.30 6.64
N HIS A 110 -4.76 5.36 5.42
CA HIS A 110 -3.50 4.71 5.03
C HIS A 110 -3.46 3.20 5.30
N GLY A 111 -4.61 2.51 5.18
CA GLY A 111 -4.70 1.07 5.39
C GLY A 111 -4.44 0.64 6.83
N ILE A 112 -4.66 1.52 7.82
CA ILE A 112 -4.44 1.17 9.22
C ILE A 112 -5.32 -0.01 9.64
N LEU A 113 -4.77 -0.88 10.50
CA LEU A 113 -5.51 -2.01 11.04
C LEU A 113 -6.67 -1.51 11.94
N ILE A 114 -7.89 -1.92 11.61
CA ILE A 114 -9.09 -1.72 12.44
C ILE A 114 -9.11 -2.77 13.56
N SER A 115 -8.95 -4.03 13.18
CA SER A 115 -8.96 -5.19 14.08
C SER A 115 -8.22 -6.36 13.42
N GLY A 116 -7.66 -7.27 14.21
CA GLY A 116 -6.98 -8.46 13.70
C GLY A 116 -5.66 -8.78 14.38
N GLN A 117 -4.83 -9.56 13.68
CA GLN A 117 -3.52 -10.04 14.16
C GLN A 117 -2.32 -9.42 13.43
N ALA A 118 -2.57 -8.62 12.38
CA ALA A 118 -1.49 -7.89 11.72
C ALA A 118 -0.88 -6.84 12.66
N TYR A 119 0.36 -6.44 12.40
CA TYR A 119 1.10 -5.43 13.18
C TYR A 119 1.49 -4.21 12.34
N GLN A 120 1.11 -4.19 11.07
CA GLN A 120 1.44 -3.16 10.10
C GLN A 120 0.19 -2.78 9.31
N SER A 121 0.05 -1.49 8.97
CA SER A 121 -0.92 -1.06 7.96
C SER A 121 -0.70 -1.79 6.65
N LEU A 122 -1.78 -1.92 5.87
CA LEU A 122 -1.72 -2.52 4.55
C LEU A 122 -0.83 -1.68 3.62
N PRO A 123 0.06 -2.29 2.81
CA PRO A 123 0.92 -1.54 1.90
C PRO A 123 0.09 -0.72 0.92
N GLN A 124 0.31 0.59 0.92
CA GLN A 124 -0.38 1.54 0.05
C GLN A 124 0.47 1.81 -1.18
N ILE A 125 -0.12 1.71 -2.37
CA ILE A 125 0.55 2.05 -3.62
C ILE A 125 0.49 3.57 -3.80
N LEU A 126 1.65 4.18 -4.01
CA LEU A 126 1.76 5.61 -4.31
C LEU A 126 1.34 5.84 -5.76
N LEU A 127 0.44 6.81 -5.94
CA LEU A 127 -0.14 7.12 -7.24
C LEU A 127 0.28 8.50 -7.73
N GLU A 128 0.37 8.64 -9.05
CA GLU A 128 0.58 9.89 -9.77
C GLU A 128 -0.50 10.05 -10.84
N LEU A 129 -1.00 11.28 -11.02
CA LEU A 129 -1.95 11.62 -12.07
C LEU A 129 -1.23 12.43 -13.16
N ASP A 130 -1.38 12.00 -14.40
CA ASP A 130 -0.86 12.69 -15.58
C ASP A 130 -2.00 12.85 -16.60
N GLY A 131 -2.62 14.04 -16.58
CA GLY A 131 -3.87 14.28 -17.29
C GLY A 131 -5.00 13.41 -16.72
N ASP A 132 -5.43 12.41 -17.49
CA ASP A 132 -6.45 11.42 -17.08
C ASP A 132 -5.83 10.07 -16.72
N ASP A 133 -4.53 9.87 -16.94
CA ASP A 133 -3.88 8.59 -16.73
C ASP A 133 -3.32 8.49 -15.30
N ILE A 134 -3.64 7.40 -14.59
CA ILE A 134 -3.12 7.12 -13.24
C ILE A 134 -1.97 6.12 -13.34
N TYR A 135 -0.86 6.46 -12.67
CA TYR A 135 0.34 5.65 -12.60
C TYR A 135 0.64 5.21 -11.16
N ALA A 136 1.10 3.98 -10.97
CA ALA A 136 1.76 3.55 -9.74
C ALA A 136 3.25 3.92 -9.81
N THR A 137 3.77 4.55 -8.75
CA THR A 137 5.13 5.12 -8.72
C THR A 137 5.92 4.76 -7.46
N GLY A 138 5.31 4.07 -6.51
CA GLY A 138 6.00 3.58 -5.33
C GLY A 138 5.08 2.84 -4.39
N ILE A 139 5.61 2.43 -3.24
CA ILE A 139 4.86 1.69 -2.22
C ILE A 139 5.23 2.25 -0.84
N PHE A 140 4.21 2.63 -0.08
CA PHE A 140 4.34 2.95 1.33
C PHE A 140 4.01 1.71 2.16
N GLY A 141 5.04 1.09 2.73
CA GLY A 141 4.98 -0.20 3.42
C GLY A 141 5.81 -1.27 2.72
N LEU A 142 5.92 -2.44 3.34
CA LEU A 142 6.63 -3.61 2.81
C LEU A 142 5.59 -4.68 2.45
N ILE A 143 5.63 -5.19 1.22
CA ILE A 143 4.78 -6.30 0.79
C ILE A 143 5.12 -7.54 1.61
N TYR A 144 4.10 -8.25 2.08
CA TYR A 144 4.28 -9.45 2.87
C TYR A 144 5.14 -10.50 2.13
N GLY A 145 6.03 -11.17 2.87
CA GLY A 145 6.87 -12.23 2.33
C GLY A 145 8.09 -11.75 1.55
N ARG A 146 8.30 -10.43 1.43
CA ARG A 146 9.45 -9.86 0.72
C ARG A 146 10.43 -9.19 1.68
N LYS A 147 11.72 -9.22 1.33
CA LYS A 147 12.79 -8.46 2.03
C LYS A 147 12.92 -7.02 1.51
N ASP A 148 12.49 -6.80 0.28
CA ASP A 148 12.40 -5.52 -0.41
C ASP A 148 11.27 -5.61 -1.45
N ASN A 149 10.66 -4.47 -1.80
CA ASN A 149 9.47 -4.51 -2.65
C ASN A 149 9.77 -4.82 -4.14
N LEU A 150 11.01 -4.65 -4.63
CA LEU A 150 11.34 -4.72 -6.07
C LEU A 150 11.75 -6.12 -6.55
N HIS A 151 11.97 -7.05 -5.64
CA HIS A 151 12.40 -8.41 -5.95
C HIS A 151 11.49 -9.41 -5.25
N GLY A 152 10.31 -9.63 -5.85
CA GLY A 152 9.32 -10.62 -5.43
C GLY A 152 9.52 -12.04 -5.92
#